data_AF-A0AAW3ZJ63-F1
#
_entry.id   AF-A0AAW3ZJ63-F1
#
_cell.length_a   1.000
_cell.length_b   1.000
_cell.length_c   1.000
_cell.angle_alpha   90.00
_cell.angle_beta   90.00
_cell.angle_gamma   90.00
#
_symmetry.space_group_name_H-M   'P 1'
#
loop_
_entity.id
_entity.type
_entity.pdbx_description
1 polymer ?
#
loop_
_entity_poly.entity_id
_entity_poly.type
_entity_poly.pdbx_seq_one_letter_code
_entity_poly.pdbx_strand_id
1 'polypeptide(L)'
;MNDKLRRIDPLIRRVEERQNAVAKEYANKIRALSAQEQRLNDLLRFCDEYSQWPIGDSISPAQIGNRQAFRGRLGEAVESQKKQVDNSRSQAELERVRLTVVSRERKVVDKLADNYREEQRRVEDRLSQRQLDDYAVARHGRRAEEDAE
;
A
#
# COMPACT_ATOMS: atom_id res chain seq x y z
N MET A 1 2.68 33.55 -3.60
CA MET A 1 2.36 32.14 -3.24
C MET A 1 1.20 32.15 -2.26
N ASN A 2 0.10 31.46 -2.57
CA ASN A 2 -1.14 31.48 -1.77
C ASN A 2 -0.91 30.79 -0.40
N ASP A 3 -1.30 31.43 0.71
CA ASP A 3 -1.13 30.89 2.08
C ASP A 3 -1.82 29.52 2.24
N LYS A 4 -2.91 29.28 1.51
CA LYS A 4 -3.62 27.99 1.50
C LYS A 4 -2.74 26.83 0.99
N LEU A 5 -1.97 27.05 -0.08
CA LEU A 5 -1.05 26.01 -0.61
C LEU A 5 0.07 25.72 0.40
N ARG A 6 0.68 26.76 0.96
CA ARG A 6 1.77 26.60 1.94
C ARG A 6 1.33 25.82 3.18
N ARG A 7 0.05 25.90 3.55
CA ARG A 7 -0.51 25.21 4.71
C ARG A 7 -0.95 23.76 4.40
N ILE A 8 -1.23 23.41 3.15
CA ILE A 8 -1.62 22.04 2.78
C ILE A 8 -0.41 21.14 2.50
N ASP A 9 0.72 21.70 2.07
CA ASP A 9 1.93 20.91 1.74
C ASP A 9 2.43 20.03 2.91
N PRO A 10 2.51 20.52 4.17
CA PRO A 10 2.89 19.67 5.31
C PRO A 10 1.88 18.56 5.57
N LEU A 11 0.60 18.80 5.28
CA LEU A 11 -0.46 17.82 5.46
C LEU A 11 -0.39 16.72 4.40
N ILE A 12 -0.11 17.07 3.13
CA ILE A 12 0.18 16.10 2.06
C ILE A 12 1.34 15.20 2.46
N ARG A 13 2.48 15.79 2.86
CA ARG A 13 3.68 15.04 3.27
C ARG A 13 3.39 14.08 4.41
N ARG A 14 2.68 14.54 5.45
CA ARG A 14 2.33 13.69 6.60
C ARG A 14 1.44 12.51 6.21
N VAL A 15 0.47 12.74 5.33
CA VAL A 15 -0.45 11.68 4.88
C VAL A 15 0.27 10.68 3.95
N GLU A 16 1.19 11.17 3.11
CA GLU A 16 2.05 10.33 2.29
C GLU A 16 3.01 9.47 3.12
N GLU A 17 3.69 10.05 4.11
CA GLU A 17 4.54 9.33 5.06
C GLU A 17 3.76 8.23 5.79
N ARG A 18 2.55 8.55 6.26
CA ARG A 18 1.65 7.60 6.90
C ARG A 18 1.25 6.47 5.96
N GLN A 19 0.88 6.79 4.71
CA GLN A 19 0.51 5.77 3.73
C GLN A 19 1.69 4.85 3.42
N ASN A 20 2.88 5.41 3.22
CA ASN A 20 4.10 4.65 2.95
C ASN A 20 4.46 3.71 4.10
N ALA A 21 4.32 4.18 5.35
CA ALA A 21 4.53 3.35 6.53
C ALA A 21 3.55 2.16 6.57
N VAL A 22 2.25 2.41 6.38
CA VAL A 22 1.22 1.34 6.38
C VAL A 22 1.40 0.39 5.19
N ALA A 23 1.79 0.90 4.02
CA ALA A 23 2.07 0.06 2.85
C ALA A 23 3.26 -0.87 3.08
N LYS A 24 4.31 -0.37 3.76
CA LYS A 24 5.47 -1.18 4.16
C LYS A 24 5.07 -2.28 5.14
N GLU A 25 4.24 -1.95 6.13
CA GLU A 25 3.73 -2.95 7.09
C GLU A 25 2.87 -4.01 6.40
N TYR A 26 1.95 -3.61 5.52
CA TYR A 26 1.16 -4.55 4.73
C TYR A 26 2.05 -5.48 3.88
N ALA A 27 3.07 -4.95 3.20
CA ALA A 27 4.03 -5.76 2.46
C ALA A 27 4.77 -6.77 3.35
N ASN A 28 5.15 -6.36 4.56
CA ASN A 28 5.76 -7.27 5.54
C ASN A 28 4.80 -8.38 5.97
N LYS A 29 3.52 -8.09 6.20
CA LYS A 29 2.51 -9.11 6.54
C LYS A 29 2.26 -10.08 5.40
N ILE A 30 2.23 -9.61 4.15
CA ILE A 30 2.07 -10.47 2.97
C ILE A 30 3.27 -11.41 2.81
N ARG A 31 4.52 -10.91 2.98
CA ARG A 31 5.71 -11.77 2.97
C ARG A 31 5.67 -12.82 4.08
N ALA A 32 5.26 -12.43 5.28
CA ALA A 32 5.12 -13.36 6.39
C ALA A 32 4.05 -14.44 6.11
N LEU A 33 2.88 -14.05 5.59
CA LEU A 33 1.83 -14.99 5.18
C LEU A 33 2.34 -15.99 4.13
N SER A 34 2.99 -15.49 3.07
CA SER A 34 3.55 -16.34 2.02
C SER A 34 4.56 -17.35 2.57
N ALA A 35 5.43 -16.94 3.50
CA ALA A 35 6.36 -17.85 4.16
C ALA A 35 5.65 -18.93 5.01
N GLN A 36 4.56 -18.58 5.69
CA GLN A 36 3.79 -19.57 6.46
C GLN A 36 3.01 -20.53 5.57
N GLU A 37 2.46 -20.06 4.45
CA GLU A 37 1.78 -20.89 3.46
C GLU A 37 2.75 -21.85 2.78
N GLN A 38 3.97 -21.40 2.45
CA GLN A 38 5.02 -22.26 1.93
C GLN A 38 5.39 -23.37 2.93
N ARG A 39 5.62 -23.03 4.20
CA ARG A 39 5.91 -24.02 5.25
C ARG A 39 4.80 -25.04 5.42
N LEU A 40 3.53 -24.60 5.34
CA LEU A 40 2.39 -25.51 5.40
C LEU A 40 2.39 -26.47 4.20
N ASN A 41 2.66 -25.96 3.00
CA ASN A 41 2.73 -26.79 1.80
C ASN A 41 3.84 -27.84 1.91
N ASP A 42 5.03 -27.42 2.33
CA ASP A 42 6.18 -28.31 2.53
C ASP A 42 5.86 -29.41 3.56
N LEU A 43 5.19 -29.06 4.66
CA LEU A 43 4.80 -30.00 5.70
C LEU A 43 3.74 -31.00 5.21
N LEU A 44 2.75 -30.53 4.45
CA LEU A 44 1.72 -31.40 3.85
C LEU A 44 2.34 -32.36 2.83
N ARG A 45 3.24 -31.86 1.99
CA ARG A 45 4.01 -32.68 1.04
C ARG A 45 4.83 -33.74 1.77
N PHE A 46 5.55 -33.35 2.82
CA PHE A 46 6.31 -34.29 3.64
C PHE A 46 5.42 -35.36 4.28
N CYS A 47 4.21 -35.00 4.75
CA CYS A 47 3.27 -35.97 5.31
C CYS A 47 2.79 -36.99 4.26
N ASP A 48 2.56 -36.55 3.02
CA ASP A 48 2.16 -37.43 1.92
C ASP A 48 3.31 -38.38 1.53
N GLU A 49 4.51 -37.83 1.29
CA GLU A 49 5.71 -38.60 0.98
C GLU A 49 6.03 -39.64 2.09
N TYR A 50 5.91 -39.24 3.36
CA TYR A 50 6.12 -40.14 4.49
C TYR A 50 5.06 -41.25 4.59
N SER A 51 3.83 -40.98 4.16
CA SER A 51 2.76 -41.98 4.16
C SER A 51 2.98 -43.05 3.08
N GLN A 52 3.60 -42.68 1.96
CA GLN A 52 3.91 -43.56 0.84
C GLN A 52 5.17 -44.42 1.06
N TRP A 53 5.98 -44.12 2.08
CA TRP A 53 7.22 -44.86 2.35
C TRP A 53 6.92 -46.35 2.68
N PRO A 54 7.44 -47.30 1.86
CA PRO A 54 7.18 -48.72 2.03
C PRO A 54 7.74 -49.25 3.36
N ILE A 55 6.98 -50.17 3.94
CA ILE A 55 7.40 -50.95 5.10
C ILE A 55 8.19 -52.15 4.59
N GLY A 56 9.44 -52.30 5.00
CA GLY A 56 10.22 -53.51 4.69
C GLY A 56 9.59 -54.74 5.35
N ASP A 57 9.82 -55.93 4.77
CA ASP A 57 9.17 -57.21 5.14
C ASP A 57 9.44 -57.69 6.58
N SER A 58 10.34 -57.04 7.34
CA SER A 58 10.75 -57.44 8.69
C SER A 58 10.64 -56.32 9.73
N ILE A 59 9.49 -55.64 9.82
CA ILE A 59 9.26 -54.60 10.82
C ILE A 59 8.91 -55.19 12.20
N SER A 60 9.62 -54.70 13.23
CA SER A 60 9.31 -54.97 14.65
C SER A 60 8.04 -54.23 15.10
N PRO A 61 7.21 -54.80 15.99
CA PRO A 61 6.07 -54.10 16.58
C PRO A 61 6.40 -52.72 17.18
N ALA A 62 7.61 -52.56 17.74
CA ALA A 62 8.08 -51.27 18.26
C ALA A 62 8.26 -50.21 17.17
N GLN A 63 8.71 -50.60 15.97
CA GLN A 63 8.86 -49.70 14.82
C GLN A 63 7.50 -49.27 14.26
N ILE A 64 6.48 -50.14 14.29
CA ILE A 64 5.09 -49.78 13.95
C ILE A 64 4.57 -48.72 14.92
N GLY A 65 4.74 -48.93 16.23
CA GLY A 65 4.33 -47.97 17.26
C GLY A 65 5.01 -46.61 17.10
N ASN A 66 6.32 -46.59 16.87
CA ASN A 66 7.08 -45.35 16.63
C ASN A 66 6.58 -44.60 15.39
N ARG A 67 6.29 -45.32 14.30
CA ARG A 67 5.75 -44.71 13.07
C ARG A 67 4.37 -44.08 13.32
N GLN A 68 3.48 -44.76 14.04
CA GLN A 68 2.17 -44.21 14.38
C GLN A 68 2.29 -42.96 15.26
N ALA A 69 3.15 -42.99 16.28
CA ALA A 69 3.39 -41.85 17.14
C ALA A 69 3.95 -40.64 16.36
N PHE A 70 4.88 -40.87 15.44
CA PHE A 70 5.41 -39.81 14.58
C PHE A 70 4.35 -39.22 13.65
N ARG A 71 3.49 -40.06 13.05
CA ARG A 71 2.35 -39.58 12.25
C ARG A 71 1.39 -38.71 13.07
N GLY A 72 1.14 -39.07 14.34
CA GLY A 72 0.36 -38.24 15.26
C GLY A 72 0.98 -36.85 15.46
N ARG A 73 2.29 -36.80 15.74
CA ARG A 73 3.05 -35.53 15.88
C ARG A 73 3.05 -34.69 14.61
N LEU A 74 3.14 -35.33 13.43
CA LEU A 74 3.04 -34.63 12.15
C LEU A 74 1.65 -34.01 11.96
N GLY A 75 0.58 -34.73 12.30
CA GLY A 75 -0.78 -34.19 12.28
C GLY A 75 -0.94 -32.97 13.19
N GLU A 76 -0.45 -33.05 14.43
CA GLU A 76 -0.44 -31.91 15.36
C GLU A 76 0.34 -30.71 14.82
N ALA A 77 1.51 -30.95 14.20
CA ALA A 77 2.31 -29.91 13.59
C ALA A 77 1.59 -29.24 12.40
N VAL A 78 0.89 -30.01 11.57
CA VAL A 78 0.07 -29.49 10.46
C VAL A 78 -1.05 -28.60 10.99
N GLU A 79 -1.79 -29.05 12.00
CA GLU A 79 -2.88 -28.26 12.58
C GLU A 79 -2.38 -26.99 13.26
N SER A 80 -1.22 -27.05 13.93
CA SER A 80 -0.53 -25.86 14.46
C SER A 80 -0.14 -24.89 13.34
N GLN A 81 0.44 -25.40 12.24
CA GLN A 81 0.86 -24.59 11.11
C GLN A 81 -0.33 -23.95 10.37
N LYS A 82 -1.47 -24.65 10.23
CA LYS A 82 -2.71 -24.09 9.69
C LYS A 82 -3.19 -22.90 10.51
N LYS A 83 -3.23 -23.04 11.85
CA LYS A 83 -3.59 -21.92 12.75
C LYS A 83 -2.65 -20.72 12.59
N GLN A 84 -1.36 -20.96 12.38
CA GLN A 84 -0.40 -19.88 12.10
C GLN A 84 -0.68 -19.19 10.77
N VAL A 85 -0.99 -19.93 9.70
CA VAL A 85 -1.40 -19.37 8.41
C VAL A 85 -2.68 -18.53 8.55
N ASP A 86 -3.70 -19.04 9.25
CA ASP A 86 -4.96 -18.32 9.44
C ASP A 86 -4.77 -17.02 10.24
N ASN A 87 -3.93 -17.06 11.28
CA ASN A 87 -3.54 -15.87 12.02
C ASN A 87 -2.79 -14.88 11.13
N SER A 88 -1.80 -15.32 10.36
CA SER A 88 -1.06 -14.46 9.42
C SER A 88 -1.98 -13.85 8.36
N ARG A 89 -2.97 -14.60 7.85
CA ARG A 89 -3.96 -14.12 6.89
C ARG A 89 -4.83 -13.04 7.50
N SER A 90 -5.31 -13.26 8.72
CA SER A 90 -6.09 -12.27 9.46
C SER A 90 -5.30 -10.98 9.69
N GLN A 91 -4.01 -11.08 10.03
CA GLN A 91 -3.14 -9.91 10.20
C GLN A 91 -2.88 -9.16 8.88
N ALA A 92 -2.66 -9.88 7.78
CA ALA A 92 -2.50 -9.27 6.46
C ALA A 92 -3.77 -8.53 6.03
N GLU A 93 -4.95 -9.10 6.31
CA GLU A 93 -6.24 -8.48 6.00
C GLU A 93 -6.47 -7.19 6.81
N LEU A 94 -6.13 -7.19 8.10
CA LEU A 94 -6.19 -5.98 8.94
C LEU A 94 -5.33 -4.85 8.36
N GLU A 95 -4.09 -5.15 7.95
CA GLU A 95 -3.22 -4.15 7.34
C GLU A 95 -3.71 -3.71 5.96
N ARG A 96 -4.33 -4.60 5.18
CA ARG A 96 -4.97 -4.25 3.89
C ARG A 96 -6.09 -3.23 4.08
N VAL A 97 -6.94 -3.44 5.08
CA VAL A 97 -8.03 -2.51 5.43
C VAL A 97 -7.44 -1.17 5.88
N ARG A 98 -6.43 -1.16 6.75
CA ARG A 98 -5.73 0.07 7.18
C ARG A 98 -5.13 0.83 6.00
N LEU A 99 -4.45 0.12 5.08
CA LEU A 99 -3.89 0.71 3.88
C LEU A 99 -4.98 1.33 3.00
N THR A 100 -6.13 0.66 2.88
CA THR A 100 -7.27 1.18 2.11
C THR A 100 -7.80 2.49 2.69
N VAL A 101 -7.92 2.59 4.02
CA VAL A 101 -8.38 3.81 4.71
C VAL A 101 -7.42 4.96 4.46
N VAL A 102 -6.12 4.77 4.72
CA VAL A 102 -5.12 5.83 4.55
C VAL A 102 -4.95 6.22 3.07
N SER A 103 -5.10 5.28 2.13
CA SER A 103 -5.08 5.58 0.70
C SER A 103 -6.25 6.47 0.27
N ARG A 104 -7.43 6.30 0.90
CA ARG A 104 -8.57 7.19 0.68
C ARG A 104 -8.32 8.57 1.24
N GLU A 105 -7.77 8.67 2.46
CA GLU A 105 -7.38 9.95 3.07
C GLU A 105 -6.39 10.72 2.17
N ARG A 106 -5.34 10.05 1.67
CA ARG A 106 -4.40 10.63 0.71
C ARG A 106 -5.12 11.22 -0.50
N LYS A 107 -5.99 10.42 -1.14
CA LYS A 107 -6.71 10.85 -2.35
C LYS A 107 -7.56 12.10 -2.12
N VAL A 108 -8.15 12.25 -0.93
CA VAL A 108 -8.94 13.45 -0.58
C VAL A 108 -8.03 14.67 -0.47
N VAL A 109 -6.88 14.53 0.19
CA VAL A 109 -5.91 15.63 0.35
C VAL A 109 -5.29 16.02 -0.99
N ASP A 110 -4.92 15.06 -1.82
CA ASP A 110 -4.38 15.31 -3.15
C ASP A 110 -5.37 16.11 -4.01
N LYS A 111 -6.66 15.71 -3.99
CA LYS A 111 -7.72 16.46 -4.70
C LYS A 111 -7.87 17.89 -4.18
N LEU A 112 -7.76 18.09 -2.86
CA LEU A 112 -7.82 19.43 -2.27
C LEU A 112 -6.63 20.29 -2.72
N ALA A 113 -5.44 19.71 -2.78
CA ALA A 113 -4.24 20.40 -3.26
C ALA A 113 -4.37 20.79 -4.74
N ASP A 114 -4.91 19.90 -5.58
CA ASP A 114 -5.13 20.18 -7.00
C ASP A 114 -6.15 21.31 -7.21
N ASN A 115 -7.24 21.31 -6.45
CA ASN A 115 -8.21 22.42 -6.46
C ASN A 115 -7.55 23.77 -6.12
N TYR A 116 -6.69 23.80 -5.10
CA TYR A 116 -5.97 25.02 -4.74
C TYR A 116 -4.97 25.47 -5.81
N ARG A 117 -4.27 24.54 -6.46
CA ARG A 117 -3.38 24.84 -7.60
C ARG A 117 -4.16 25.40 -8.79
N GLU A 118 -5.34 24.88 -9.06
CA GLU A 118 -6.23 25.43 -10.09
C GLU A 118 -6.75 26.83 -9.75
N GLU A 119 -7.17 27.07 -8.50
CA GLU A 119 -7.57 28.40 -8.04
C GLU A 119 -6.44 29.40 -8.20
N GLN A 120 -5.20 29.02 -7.83
CA GLN A 120 -4.02 29.87 -7.99
C GLN A 120 -3.75 30.19 -9.46
N ARG A 121 -3.74 29.18 -10.34
CA ARG A 121 -3.54 29.40 -11.79
C ARG A 121 -4.55 30.39 -12.35
N ARG A 122 -5.84 30.23 -12.03
CA ARG A 122 -6.90 31.16 -12.48
C ARG A 122 -6.68 32.60 -12.01
N VAL A 123 -6.16 32.80 -10.80
CA VAL A 123 -5.84 34.14 -10.27
C VAL A 123 -4.64 34.72 -11.00
N GLU A 124 -3.59 33.93 -11.22
CA GLU A 124 -2.39 34.34 -11.96
C GLU A 124 -2.74 34.70 -13.41
N ASP A 125 -3.53 33.87 -14.10
CA ASP A 125 -3.99 34.12 -15.47
C ASP A 125 -4.77 35.44 -15.60
N ARG A 126 -5.68 35.72 -14.64
CA ARG A 126 -6.44 36.98 -14.60
C ARG A 126 -5.54 38.19 -14.37
N LEU A 127 -4.53 38.06 -13.51
CA LEU A 127 -3.56 39.13 -13.26
C LEU A 127 -2.70 39.39 -14.49
N SER A 128 -2.20 38.34 -15.15
CA SER A 128 -1.43 38.48 -16.39
C SER A 128 -2.25 39.09 -17.51
N GLN A 129 -3.53 38.70 -17.64
CA GLN A 129 -4.42 39.26 -18.65
C GLN A 129 -4.64 40.76 -18.42
N ARG A 130 -4.94 41.17 -17.17
CA ARG A 130 -5.07 42.60 -16.83
C ARG A 130 -3.82 43.40 -17.15
N GLN A 131 -2.64 42.88 -16.82
CA GLN A 131 -1.38 43.56 -17.14
C GLN A 131 -1.19 43.74 -18.65
N LEU A 132 -1.50 42.71 -19.45
CA LEU A 132 -1.44 42.80 -20.91
C LEU A 132 -2.41 43.85 -21.46
N ASP A 133 -3.64 43.88 -20.94
CA ASP A 133 -4.65 44.87 -21.33
C ASP A 133 -4.19 46.29 -20.97
N ASP A 134 -3.65 46.51 -19.78
CA ASP A 134 -3.12 47.82 -19.33
C ASP A 134 -1.95 48.29 -20.22
N TYR A 135 -1.03 47.39 -20.59
CA TYR A 135 0.05 47.70 -21.52
C TYR A 135 -0.46 48.03 -22.92
N ALA A 136 -1.48 47.32 -23.40
CA ALA A 136 -2.11 47.60 -24.69
C ALA A 136 -2.76 48.99 -24.69
N VAL A 137 -3.54 49.32 -23.67
CA VAL A 137 -4.17 50.65 -23.51
C VAL A 137 -3.12 51.76 -23.44
N ALA A 138 -2.07 51.60 -22.61
CA ALA A 138 -1.00 52.59 -22.49
C ALA A 138 -0.21 52.80 -23.79
N ARG A 139 -0.10 51.76 -24.63
CA ARG A 139 0.54 51.86 -25.95
C ARG A 139 -0.38 52.53 -26.98
N HIS A 140 -1.66 52.19 -26.97
CA HIS A 140 -2.63 52.81 -27.87
C HIS A 140 -2.87 54.29 -27.54
N GLY A 141 -2.90 54.66 -26.25
CA GLY A 141 -2.98 56.06 -25.81
C GLY A 141 -1.81 56.90 -26.32
N ARG A 142 -0.57 56.42 -26.16
CA ARG A 142 0.62 57.13 -26.66
C ARG A 142 0.65 57.31 -28.18
N ARG A 143 0.20 56.31 -28.95
CA ARG A 143 0.08 56.45 -30.41
C ARG A 143 -0.99 57.47 -30.81
N ALA A 144 -2.11 57.52 -30.10
CA ALA A 144 -3.17 58.48 -30.38
C ALA A 144 -2.75 59.93 -30.05
N GLU A 145 -1.86 60.12 -29.07
CA GLU A 145 -1.24 61.42 -28.79
C GLU A 145 -0.22 61.82 -29.86
N GLU A 146 0.61 60.88 -30.35
CA GLU A 146 1.57 61.11 -31.45
C GLU A 146 0.89 61.44 -32.79
N ASP A 147 -0.29 60.88 -33.08
CA ASP A 147 -1.06 61.18 -34.30
C ASP A 147 -1.86 62.50 -34.23
N ALA A 148 -1.90 63.15 -33.04
CA ALA A 148 -2.65 64.38 -32.79
C ALA A 148 -1.78 65.66 -32.76
N GLU A 149 -0.45 65.53 -32.79
CA GLU A 149 0.53 66.63 -33.00
C GLU A 149 0.89 66.80 -34.49
#